data_AF-A0A2A4QR48-F1
#
_entry.id   AF-A0A2A4QR48-F1
#
_cell.length_a   1.000
_cell.length_b   1.000
_cell.length_c   1.000
_cell.angle_alpha   90.00
_cell.angle_beta   90.00
_cell.angle_gamma   90.00
#
_symmetry.space_group_name_H-M   'P 1'
#
loop_
_entity.id
_entity.type
_entity.pdbx_description
1 polymer ?
#
loop_
_entity_poly.entity_id
_entity_poly.type
_entity_poly.pdbx_seq_one_letter_code
_entity_poly.pdbx_strand_id
1 'polypeptide(L)'
;MTHAEGLKDQGSYKPCNLVAGEYPRIERIVTIAAGANLSKGSVLGRITADGKFVLSASASSDGTEVPDAILAEVADATSTDVQAVVYFSGEFNENALVLGTGHTPESIRTPLRAKSIFLAKNQSA
;
A
#
# COMPACT_ATOMS: atom_id res chain seq x y z
N MET A 1 17.35 39.68 28.41
CA MET A 1 16.47 38.67 29.02
C MET A 1 15.87 37.83 27.92
N THR A 2 16.51 36.70 27.59
CA THR A 2 16.04 35.75 26.58
C THR A 2 14.82 35.03 27.15
N HIS A 3 13.65 35.31 26.60
CA HIS A 3 12.42 34.62 26.98
C HIS A 3 12.49 33.21 26.39
N ALA A 4 12.29 32.18 27.22
CA ALA A 4 12.18 30.81 26.74
C ALA A 4 10.93 30.71 25.85
N GLU A 5 11.13 30.52 24.55
CA GLU A 5 10.04 30.26 23.63
C GLU A 5 9.51 28.86 23.91
N GLY A 6 8.36 28.78 24.58
CA GLY A 6 7.68 27.51 24.88
C GLY A 6 7.39 26.68 23.62
N LEU A 7 7.20 25.37 23.80
CA LEU A 7 6.91 24.41 22.73
C LEU A 7 5.68 24.87 21.93
N LYS A 8 5.87 25.32 20.68
CA LYS A 8 4.81 25.87 19.81
C LYS A 8 4.05 24.82 18.99
N ASP A 9 4.51 23.57 19.04
CA ASP A 9 3.90 22.44 18.34
C ASP A 9 3.38 21.42 19.34
N GLN A 10 2.07 21.19 19.32
CA GLN A 10 1.38 20.19 20.15
C GLN A 10 1.34 18.82 19.47
N GLY A 11 1.96 18.68 18.29
CA GLY A 11 1.94 17.50 17.46
C GLY A 11 0.69 17.44 16.57
N SER A 12 0.85 16.92 15.36
CA SER A 12 -0.25 16.63 14.45
C SER A 12 -0.67 15.17 14.57
N TYR A 13 -1.97 14.90 14.73
CA TYR A 13 -2.53 13.54 14.65
C TYR A 13 -3.31 13.37 13.34
N LYS A 14 -2.84 12.47 12.46
CA LYS A 14 -3.59 12.02 11.29
C LYS A 14 -4.08 10.59 11.54
N PRO A 15 -5.40 10.35 11.69
CA PRO A 15 -5.92 9.00 11.84
C PRO A 15 -5.63 8.19 10.57
N CYS A 16 -5.46 6.87 10.73
CA CYS A 16 -5.26 5.99 9.59
C CYS A 16 -6.55 5.95 8.75
N ASN A 17 -6.48 6.49 7.54
CA ASN A 17 -7.62 6.59 6.61
C ASN A 17 -7.63 5.49 5.54
N LEU A 18 -6.80 4.46 5.69
CA LEU A 18 -6.61 3.41 4.68
C LEU A 18 -7.78 2.41 4.62
N VAL A 19 -8.32 1.99 5.76
CA VAL A 19 -9.45 1.03 5.78
C VAL A 19 -10.75 1.81 5.60
N ALA A 20 -11.61 1.34 4.69
CA ALA A 20 -12.81 2.07 4.31
C ALA A 20 -14.14 1.36 4.59
N GLY A 21 -14.11 0.12 5.07
CA GLY A 21 -15.32 -0.62 5.43
C GLY A 21 -15.04 -1.87 6.27
N GLU A 22 -16.04 -2.73 6.37
CA GLU A 22 -16.03 -3.90 7.27
C GLU A 22 -15.82 -5.24 6.56
N TYR A 23 -15.50 -5.22 5.25
CA TYR A 23 -15.20 -6.45 4.53
C TYR A 23 -14.06 -7.23 5.22
N PRO A 24 -14.19 -8.57 5.40
CA PRO A 24 -13.17 -9.36 6.09
C PRO A 24 -11.78 -9.15 5.51
N ARG A 25 -10.83 -8.81 6.38
CA ARG A 25 -9.42 -8.59 6.03
C ARG A 25 -8.63 -9.86 6.30
N ILE A 26 -8.04 -10.40 5.25
CA ILE A 26 -7.10 -11.51 5.34
C ILE A 26 -5.69 -10.94 5.20
N GLU A 27 -4.94 -11.02 6.28
CA GLU A 27 -3.53 -10.61 6.32
C GLU A 27 -2.61 -11.83 6.18
N ARG A 28 -1.48 -11.63 5.49
CA ARG A 28 -0.41 -12.63 5.33
C ARG A 28 0.94 -11.95 5.29
N ILE A 29 1.97 -12.66 5.74
CA ILE A 29 3.36 -12.25 5.56
C ILE A 29 3.80 -12.69 4.15
N VAL A 30 4.39 -11.76 3.40
CA VAL A 30 5.01 -12.02 2.10
C VAL A 30 6.42 -11.43 2.08
N THR A 31 7.21 -11.82 1.08
CA THR A 31 8.52 -11.22 0.82
C THR A 31 8.37 -10.06 -0.16
N ILE A 32 8.79 -8.87 0.26
CA ILE A 32 8.97 -7.70 -0.59
C ILE A 32 10.39 -7.75 -1.16
N ALA A 33 10.51 -7.66 -2.49
CA ALA A 33 11.81 -7.71 -3.14
C ALA A 33 12.63 -6.43 -2.87
N ALA A 34 13.95 -6.57 -2.84
CA ALA A 34 14.85 -5.45 -2.70
C ALA A 34 14.69 -4.40 -3.83
N GLY A 35 14.94 -3.13 -3.53
CA GLY A 35 15.00 -2.04 -4.50
C GLY A 35 14.10 -0.84 -4.21
N ALA A 36 13.27 -0.89 -3.16
CA ALA A 36 12.39 0.22 -2.81
C ALA A 36 12.01 0.24 -1.32
N ASN A 37 11.79 1.45 -0.79
CA ASN A 37 11.10 1.64 0.47
C ASN A 37 9.62 1.92 0.19
N LEU A 38 8.74 1.07 0.70
CA LEU A 38 7.31 1.11 0.43
C LEU A 38 6.53 1.55 1.67
N SER A 39 5.62 2.50 1.46
CA SER A 39 4.71 2.97 2.50
C SER A 39 3.49 2.08 2.61
N LYS A 40 2.90 2.02 3.81
CA LYS A 40 1.58 1.43 4.03
C LYS A 40 0.56 1.95 3.00
N GLY A 41 -0.24 1.05 2.43
CA GLY A 41 -1.20 1.38 1.37
C GLY A 41 -0.64 1.28 -0.06
N SER A 42 0.64 0.92 -0.23
CA SER A 42 1.20 0.60 -1.54
C SER A 42 0.47 -0.56 -2.20
N VAL A 43 0.10 -0.36 -3.46
CA VAL A 43 -0.50 -1.41 -4.31
C VAL A 43 0.60 -2.28 -4.87
N LEU A 44 0.57 -3.56 -4.53
CA LEU A 44 1.63 -4.50 -4.86
C LEU A 44 1.23 -5.42 -6.00
N GLY A 45 2.21 -5.69 -6.86
CA GLY A 45 2.15 -6.74 -7.87
C GLY A 45 3.07 -7.89 -7.47
N ARG A 46 2.75 -9.10 -7.92
CA ARG A 46 3.53 -10.30 -7.64
C ARG A 46 4.42 -10.65 -8.83
N ILE A 47 5.72 -10.78 -8.59
CA ILE A 47 6.67 -11.25 -9.59
C ILE A 47 6.37 -12.73 -9.87
N THR A 48 6.15 -13.07 -11.14
CA THR A 48 5.78 -14.44 -11.55
C THR A 48 6.93 -15.43 -11.35
N ALA A 49 8.17 -14.97 -11.54
CA ALA A 49 9.35 -15.82 -11.52
C ALA A 49 9.69 -16.38 -10.13
N ASP A 50 9.61 -15.54 -9.09
CA ASP A 50 10.02 -15.91 -7.73
C ASP A 50 8.93 -15.73 -6.67
N GLY A 51 7.78 -15.17 -7.04
CA GLY A 51 6.64 -14.97 -6.15
C GLY A 51 6.79 -13.83 -5.15
N LYS A 52 7.85 -13.03 -5.24
CA LYS A 52 8.02 -11.84 -4.39
C LYS A 52 7.10 -10.72 -4.82
N PHE A 53 6.91 -9.74 -3.95
CA PHE A 53 6.06 -8.59 -4.19
C PHE A 53 6.89 -7.32 -4.33
N VAL A 54 6.45 -6.45 -5.23
CA VAL A 54 7.01 -5.10 -5.45
C VAL A 54 5.87 -4.12 -5.68
N LEU A 55 6.17 -2.83 -5.71
CA LEU A 55 5.19 -1.82 -6.14
C LEU A 55 4.72 -2.13 -7.56
N SER A 56 3.40 -2.27 -7.73
CA SER A 56 2.80 -2.61 -9.03
C SER A 56 3.00 -1.47 -10.03
N ALA A 57 3.50 -1.76 -11.23
CA ALA A 57 3.68 -0.78 -12.29
C ALA A 57 3.02 -1.27 -13.58
N SER A 58 2.17 -0.45 -14.19
CA SER A 58 1.29 -0.90 -15.28
C SER A 58 2.02 -1.27 -16.57
N ALA A 59 3.26 -0.79 -16.73
CA ALA A 59 4.12 -1.06 -17.88
C ALA A 59 5.06 -2.26 -17.67
N SER A 60 5.00 -2.93 -16.51
CA SER A 60 5.73 -4.16 -16.27
C SER A 60 5.20 -5.32 -17.13
N SER A 61 6.01 -6.37 -17.22
CA SER A 61 5.69 -7.59 -17.97
C SER A 61 6.15 -8.87 -17.24
N ASP A 62 6.42 -8.75 -15.94
CA ASP A 62 6.89 -9.81 -15.06
C ASP A 62 5.77 -10.35 -14.12
N GLY A 63 4.53 -9.91 -14.33
CA GLY A 63 3.35 -10.19 -13.51
C GLY A 63 3.04 -9.07 -12.51
N THR A 64 3.98 -8.15 -12.27
CA THR A 64 3.78 -7.04 -11.32
C THR A 64 2.87 -5.95 -11.85
N GLU A 65 2.56 -5.97 -13.15
CA GLU A 65 1.57 -5.10 -13.79
C GLU A 65 0.13 -5.36 -13.35
N VAL A 66 -0.13 -6.54 -12.75
CA VAL A 66 -1.44 -6.89 -12.20
C VAL A 66 -1.41 -6.74 -10.67
N PRO A 67 -2.17 -5.78 -10.11
CA PRO A 67 -2.33 -5.63 -8.67
C PRO A 67 -2.86 -6.90 -8.00
N ASP A 68 -2.19 -7.33 -6.93
CA ASP A 68 -2.50 -8.58 -6.22
C ASP A 68 -2.75 -8.37 -4.72
N ALA A 69 -2.09 -7.40 -4.08
CA ALA A 69 -2.21 -7.15 -2.64
C ALA A 69 -1.99 -5.68 -2.27
N ILE A 70 -2.37 -5.29 -1.05
CA ILE A 70 -2.11 -3.95 -0.49
C ILE A 70 -1.16 -4.08 0.72
N LEU A 71 -0.13 -3.26 0.80
CA LEU A 71 0.82 -3.29 1.91
C LEU A 71 0.19 -2.78 3.21
N ALA A 72 0.29 -3.55 4.30
CA ALA A 72 -0.38 -3.23 5.58
C ALA A 72 0.48 -2.38 6.54
N GLU A 73 1.79 -2.32 6.28
CA GLU A 73 2.79 -1.62 7.09
C GLU A 73 3.84 -0.93 6.21
N VAL A 74 4.84 -0.28 6.80
CA VAL A 74 5.98 0.24 6.04
C VAL A 74 6.96 -0.91 5.81
N ALA A 75 7.47 -1.06 4.59
CA ALA A 75 8.46 -2.07 4.24
C ALA A 75 9.69 -1.42 3.62
N ASP A 76 10.78 -1.34 4.38
CA ASP A 76 12.06 -0.85 3.90
C ASP A 76 12.85 -1.99 3.23
N ALA A 77 12.56 -2.23 1.95
CA ALA A 77 13.28 -3.18 1.11
C ALA A 77 14.39 -2.48 0.30
N THR A 78 14.96 -1.36 0.77
CA THR A 78 15.89 -0.56 -0.06
C THR A 78 17.12 -1.35 -0.51
N SER A 79 17.65 -2.23 0.34
CA SER A 79 18.90 -2.95 0.06
C SER A 79 18.77 -4.47 0.07
N THR A 80 17.77 -5.02 0.73
CA THR A 80 17.56 -6.47 0.85
C THR A 80 16.08 -6.79 0.79
N ASP A 81 15.76 -8.04 0.44
CA ASP A 81 14.40 -8.54 0.58
C ASP A 81 13.96 -8.46 2.05
N VAL A 82 12.71 -8.07 2.28
CA VAL A 82 12.14 -7.97 3.63
C VAL A 82 10.80 -8.67 3.71
N GLN A 83 10.47 -9.20 4.88
CA GLN A 83 9.14 -9.74 5.14
C GLN A 83 8.23 -8.62 5.61
N ALA A 84 7.03 -8.53 5.03
CA ALA A 84 6.03 -7.55 5.43
C ALA A 84 4.61 -8.15 5.36
N VAL A 85 3.72 -7.61 6.19
CA VAL A 85 2.31 -7.96 6.19
C VAL A 85 1.60 -7.24 5.04
N VAL A 86 0.80 -8.00 4.30
CA VAL A 86 -0.06 -7.50 3.22
C VAL A 86 -1.50 -7.95 3.42
N TYR A 87 -2.41 -7.17 2.87
CA TYR A 87 -3.82 -7.49 2.74
C TYR A 87 -4.08 -8.24 1.43
N PHE A 88 -4.61 -9.46 1.55
CA PHE A 88 -5.14 -10.24 0.42
C PHE A 88 -6.66 -10.06 0.25
N SER A 89 -7.35 -9.42 1.19
CA SER A 89 -8.75 -9.05 1.07
C SER A 89 -9.06 -7.84 1.96
N GLY A 90 -10.16 -7.14 1.67
CA GLY A 90 -10.61 -6.01 2.49
C GLY A 90 -11.26 -4.91 1.67
N GLU A 91 -11.64 -3.84 2.35
CA GLU A 91 -12.16 -2.62 1.74
C GLU A 91 -11.27 -1.42 2.12
N PHE A 92 -10.75 -0.73 1.12
CA PHE A 92 -9.72 0.29 1.28
C PHE A 92 -10.09 1.62 0.64
N ASN A 93 -9.63 2.72 1.25
CA ASN A 93 -9.82 4.06 0.74
C ASN A 93 -8.91 4.28 -0.46
N GLU A 94 -9.50 4.47 -1.63
CA GLU A 94 -8.81 4.74 -2.89
C GLU A 94 -7.84 5.93 -2.79
N ASN A 95 -8.21 6.97 -2.03
CA ASN A 95 -7.41 8.18 -1.89
C ASN A 95 -6.18 7.99 -0.99
N ALA A 96 -6.16 6.94 -0.17
CA ALA A 96 -5.07 6.60 0.74
C ALA A 96 -4.09 5.57 0.14
N LEU A 97 -4.37 5.07 -1.07
CA LEU A 97 -3.50 4.11 -1.75
C LEU A 97 -2.31 4.80 -2.39
N VAL A 98 -1.17 4.11 -2.37
CA VAL A 98 0.02 4.51 -3.11
C VAL A 98 0.11 3.66 -4.37
N LEU A 99 -0.21 4.30 -5.50
CA LEU A 99 -0.19 3.67 -6.82
C LEU A 99 1.23 3.71 -7.39
N GLY A 100 1.68 2.61 -7.98
CA GLY A 100 2.90 2.66 -8.79
C GLY A 100 2.65 3.25 -10.17
N THR A 101 3.74 3.47 -10.89
CA THR A 101 3.76 4.24 -12.14
C THR A 101 2.79 3.68 -13.18
N GLY A 102 1.99 4.57 -13.77
CA GLY A 102 1.06 4.25 -14.85
C GLY A 102 -0.29 3.67 -14.41
N HIS A 103 -0.47 3.38 -13.12
CA HIS A 103 -1.79 3.00 -12.60
C HIS A 103 -2.71 4.20 -12.40
N THR A 104 -4.00 3.96 -12.62
CA THR A 104 -5.09 4.84 -12.21
C THR A 104 -6.02 4.03 -11.30
N PRO A 105 -6.86 4.67 -10.48
CA PRO A 105 -7.82 3.94 -9.67
C PRO A 105 -8.72 3.00 -10.48
N GLU A 106 -9.07 3.39 -11.72
CA GLU A 106 -9.86 2.56 -12.61
C GLU A 106 -9.09 1.34 -13.12
N SER A 107 -7.78 1.48 -13.40
CA SER A 107 -6.99 0.35 -13.89
C SER A 107 -6.77 -0.73 -12.83
N ILE A 108 -6.74 -0.35 -11.54
CA ILE A 108 -6.52 -1.29 -10.43
C ILE A 108 -7.82 -1.88 -9.86
N ARG A 109 -8.98 -1.24 -10.08
CA ARG A 109 -10.25 -1.65 -9.47
C ARG A 109 -10.68 -3.06 -9.86
N THR A 110 -10.63 -3.37 -11.15
CA THR A 110 -11.02 -4.70 -11.68
C THR A 110 -10.12 -5.83 -11.16
N PRO A 111 -8.77 -5.75 -11.28
CA PRO A 111 -7.90 -6.82 -10.78
C PRO A 111 -8.00 -7.00 -9.25
N LEU A 112 -8.06 -5.90 -8.48
CA LEU A 112 -8.20 -5.99 -7.03
C LEU A 112 -9.56 -6.59 -6.61
N ARG A 113 -10.65 -6.27 -7.31
CA ARG A 113 -11.97 -6.87 -7.04
C ARG A 113 -11.95 -8.39 -7.23
N ALA A 114 -11.21 -8.90 -8.21
CA ALA A 114 -11.04 -10.34 -8.41
C ALA A 114 -10.31 -11.02 -7.24
N LYS A 115 -9.54 -10.26 -6.45
CA LYS A 115 -8.86 -10.69 -5.23
C LYS A 115 -9.67 -10.43 -3.96
N SER A 116 -10.94 -10.01 -4.06
CA SER A 116 -11.76 -9.60 -2.91
C SER A 116 -11.18 -8.39 -2.16
N ILE A 117 -10.49 -7.51 -2.90
CA ILE A 117 -10.03 -6.20 -2.45
C ILE A 117 -10.92 -5.15 -3.09
N PHE A 118 -11.67 -4.40 -2.28
CA PHE A 118 -12.65 -3.41 -2.72
C PHE A 118 -12.13 -2.00 -2.46
N LEU A 119 -12.39 -1.09 -3.39
CA LEU A 119 -11.97 0.31 -3.30
C LEU A 119 -13.18 1.21 -3.10
N ALA A 120 -13.15 2.02 -2.04
CA ALA A 120 -14.18 2.99 -1.69
C ALA A 120 -13.60 4.41 -1.57
N LYS A 121 -14.47 5.41 -1.68
CA LYS A 121 -14.15 6.85 -1.50
C LYS A 121 -14.88 7.36 -0.27
N ASN A 122 -14.32 7.09 0.92
CA ASN A 122 -14.97 7.46 2.17
C ASN A 122 -14.49 8.83 2.71
N GLN A 123 -13.23 9.20 2.47
CA GLN A 123 -12.61 10.43 2.98
C GLN A 123 -11.51 10.93 2.03
N SER A 124 -11.27 12.24 2.01
CA SER A 124 -10.13 12.86 1.31
C SER A 124 -8.79 12.36 1.90
N ALA A 125 -7.73 12.40 1.08
CA ALA A 125 -6.41 11.83 1.37
C ALA A 125 -5.74 12.40 2.63
#